data_AF-A0A938M8X0-F1
#
_entry.id   AF-A0A938M8X0-F1
#
_cell.length_a   1.000
_cell.length_b   1.000
_cell.length_c   1.000
_cell.angle_alpha   90.00
_cell.angle_beta   90.00
_cell.angle_gamma   90.00
#
_symmetry.space_group_name_H-M   'P 1'
#
loop_
_entity.id
_entity.type
_entity.pdbx_description
1 polymer ?
#
loop_
_entity_poly.entity_id
_entity_poly.type
_entity_poly.pdbx_seq_one_letter_code
_entity_poly.pdbx_strand_id
1 'polypeptide(L)'
;MRSSKGLSAFCILHFALAILLSLAPGCGRKLAEVNVYITDEKTRLESEVLGKYQDLATEPLVIPSAKASSPPGAPALPLSGKAAQEALRQFQDNLAFLRKPGPMFAGRREQECATLYNIAALHSSLGQTAEALKSLGEAEQLADACQLFDLKWKILFEQALLRDADRLALLRKAVDALETAPQFMVKAAPANARLKGNLYQNVVLDLMAKNEVEPALAYAERFATQETVCLLAHEVLAFSDPNHAEFMAGFDEAKAKLLAAHARLAAATDATRPKAQKDFQAALKQYRDHIAKPPAEAAALAPLLRVTAPEAVEVLEYLPKDTCLVRYFLTPQKVVAWTLSAEGLRPAMVEAGRPFNETLGRLSANPLRYTADDLAVLSKTLVEPVAARLEKTARVYLVAEGKLSNVPWPELPCGKGRMIDRFQLGFAASLTHF
;
A
#
# COMPACT_ATOMS: atom_id res chain seq x y z
N MET A 1 -7.97 35.60 45.20
CA MET A 1 -7.30 34.44 45.82
C MET A 1 -7.84 33.16 45.19
N ARG A 2 -6.93 32.35 44.60
CA ARG A 2 -6.90 30.89 44.31
C ARG A 2 -8.21 30.19 43.85
N SER A 3 -8.27 29.69 42.61
CA SER A 3 -7.76 28.37 42.10
C SER A 3 -8.63 27.20 42.60
N SER A 4 -9.21 26.32 41.78
CA SER A 4 -8.55 25.54 40.71
C SER A 4 -9.46 25.15 39.54
N LYS A 5 -8.85 25.15 38.35
CA LYS A 5 -9.37 24.69 37.06
C LYS A 5 -9.23 23.18 36.93
N GLY A 6 -10.20 22.54 36.28
CA GLY A 6 -10.09 21.22 35.65
C GLY A 6 -10.87 21.25 34.35
N LEU A 7 -10.19 21.53 33.23
CA LEU A 7 -10.74 21.40 31.89
C LEU A 7 -9.81 20.52 31.06
N SER A 8 -10.39 19.51 30.44
CA SER A 8 -9.77 18.44 29.67
C SER A 8 -8.98 18.97 28.48
N ALA A 9 -7.66 18.83 28.54
CA ALA A 9 -6.75 18.93 27.41
C ALA A 9 -6.48 17.52 26.88
N PHE A 10 -7.35 16.99 26.01
CA PHE A 10 -7.07 15.70 25.34
C PHE A 10 -7.52 15.61 23.87
N CYS A 11 -8.15 16.65 23.29
CA CYS A 11 -8.69 16.57 21.93
C CYS A 11 -8.02 17.47 20.87
N ILE A 12 -6.86 18.07 21.15
CA ILE A 12 -6.20 19.00 20.19
C ILE A 12 -4.79 18.52 19.75
N LEU A 13 -4.25 17.42 20.30
CA LEU A 13 -2.83 17.08 20.10
C LEU A 13 -2.50 16.12 18.93
N HIS A 14 -3.48 15.57 18.19
CA HIS A 14 -3.18 14.58 17.13
C HIS A 14 -3.36 15.09 15.70
N PHE A 15 -3.68 16.37 15.51
CA PHE A 15 -3.78 17.00 14.18
C PHE A 15 -2.41 17.37 13.57
N ALA A 16 -1.29 17.10 14.27
CA ALA A 16 0.05 17.49 13.84
C ALA A 16 0.85 16.40 13.09
N LEU A 17 0.36 15.16 13.02
CA LEU A 17 1.15 14.06 12.41
C LEU A 17 1.05 14.01 10.87
N ALA A 18 0.05 14.68 10.26
CA ALA A 18 -0.16 14.67 8.81
C ALA A 18 0.43 15.89 8.06
N ILE A 19 1.04 16.85 8.76
CA ILE A 19 1.61 18.09 8.15
C ILE A 19 3.14 18.20 8.32
N LEU A 20 3.81 17.27 9.00
CA LEU A 20 5.23 17.39 9.36
C LEU A 20 6.19 16.41 8.63
N LEU A 21 5.99 16.22 7.33
CA LEU A 21 6.94 15.53 6.44
C LEU A 21 7.31 16.39 5.21
N SER A 22 7.65 17.67 5.48
CA SER A 22 8.41 18.51 4.56
C SER A 22 9.75 18.89 5.21
N LEU A 23 10.80 18.18 4.82
CA LEU A 23 12.23 18.55 4.77
C LEU A 23 12.78 19.52 5.84
N ALA A 24 13.51 18.97 6.81
CA ALA A 24 14.79 19.52 7.30
C ALA A 24 15.59 18.40 8.01
N PRO A 25 16.87 18.15 7.64
CA PRO A 25 17.72 17.23 8.40
C PRO A 25 18.13 17.88 9.73
N GLY A 26 17.97 17.15 10.83
CA GLY A 26 18.53 17.52 12.14
C GLY A 26 17.63 18.42 13.00
N CYS A 27 16.57 17.86 13.57
CA CYS A 27 15.96 18.38 14.80
C CYS A 27 15.13 17.26 15.47
N GLY A 28 15.54 16.83 16.66
CA GLY A 28 14.74 15.93 17.49
C GLY A 28 13.51 16.66 18.04
N ARG A 29 12.33 16.05 17.93
CA ARG A 29 11.13 16.46 18.69
C ARG A 29 10.34 15.26 19.18
N LYS A 30 9.89 15.36 20.43
CA LYS A 30 9.07 14.38 21.16
C LYS A 30 7.66 14.30 20.58
N LEU A 31 7.25 13.08 20.23
CA LEU A 31 5.85 12.68 20.15
C LEU A 31 5.62 11.72 21.33
N ALA A 32 4.66 12.06 22.20
CA ALA A 32 4.16 11.24 23.32
C ALA A 32 5.15 10.18 23.87
N GLU A 33 5.97 10.57 24.85
CA GLU A 33 6.90 9.69 25.62
C GLU A 33 7.82 8.71 24.85
N VAL A 34 7.99 8.86 23.53
CA VAL A 34 8.92 8.04 22.74
C VAL A 34 9.86 8.97 21.96
N ASN A 35 11.17 8.79 22.17
CA ASN A 35 12.20 9.46 21.39
C ASN A 35 12.60 8.57 20.20
N VAL A 36 12.41 9.05 18.96
CA VAL A 36 12.84 8.38 17.74
C VAL A 36 13.94 9.22 17.07
N TYR A 37 15.03 8.59 16.66
CA TYR A 37 16.15 9.23 15.95
C TYR A 37 16.28 8.63 14.55
N ILE A 38 16.33 9.49 13.52
CA ILE A 38 16.50 9.11 12.11
C ILE A 38 17.79 9.75 11.60
N THR A 39 18.71 8.96 11.05
CA THR A 39 19.94 9.44 10.40
C THR A 39 20.12 8.75 9.06
N ASP A 40 20.32 9.53 8.00
CA ASP A 40 20.55 9.07 6.62
C ASP A 40 22.05 9.10 6.28
N GLU A 41 22.66 7.93 6.19
CA GLU A 41 24.06 7.73 5.75
C GLU A 41 24.16 7.29 4.27
N LYS A 42 23.05 7.18 3.55
CA LYS A 42 23.02 6.48 2.26
C LYS A 42 23.55 7.30 1.09
N THR A 43 23.52 8.64 1.19
CA THR A 43 23.72 9.51 0.03
C THR A 43 25.19 9.84 -0.30
N ARG A 44 26.18 9.41 0.51
CA ARG A 44 27.61 9.74 0.27
C ARG A 44 28.41 8.69 -0.52
N LEU A 45 27.97 7.43 -0.55
CA LEU A 45 28.71 6.35 -1.20
C LEU A 45 28.09 5.88 -2.53
N GLU A 46 26.84 6.26 -2.81
CA GLU A 46 26.13 5.84 -4.03
C GLU A 46 26.42 6.74 -5.25
N SER A 47 27.03 7.92 -5.04
CA SER A 47 27.18 8.96 -6.07
C SER A 47 28.55 9.02 -6.76
N GLU A 48 29.55 8.19 -6.39
CA GLU A 48 30.93 8.36 -6.89
C GLU A 48 31.45 7.27 -7.85
N VAL A 49 30.73 6.16 -8.13
CA VAL A 49 31.37 5.03 -8.89
C VAL A 49 30.58 4.40 -10.07
N LEU A 50 29.24 4.45 -10.19
CA LEU A 50 28.54 3.50 -11.10
C LEU A 50 27.45 4.06 -12.04
N GLY A 51 27.57 5.32 -12.47
CA GLY A 51 26.64 5.92 -13.43
C GLY A 51 26.79 5.37 -14.86
N LYS A 52 25.71 4.77 -15.40
CA LYS A 52 25.22 4.81 -16.81
C LYS A 52 24.78 3.52 -17.51
N TYR A 53 24.69 2.36 -16.86
CA TYR A 53 24.04 1.17 -17.49
C TYR A 53 23.11 0.34 -16.58
N GLN A 54 23.05 0.61 -15.27
CA GLN A 54 22.25 -0.21 -14.33
C GLN A 54 20.77 0.21 -14.22
N ASP A 55 20.40 1.43 -14.61
CA ASP A 55 19.08 1.99 -14.30
C ASP A 55 17.94 1.45 -15.20
N LEU A 56 18.25 0.92 -16.39
CA LEU A 56 17.24 0.37 -17.30
C LEU A 56 16.86 -1.10 -17.01
N ALA A 57 17.69 -1.82 -16.24
CA ALA A 57 17.52 -3.24 -15.98
C ALA A 57 17.15 -3.58 -14.52
N THR A 58 17.30 -2.64 -13.59
CA THR A 58 17.08 -2.88 -12.16
C THR A 58 15.74 -2.35 -11.64
N GLU A 59 15.16 -1.37 -12.33
CA GLU A 59 13.79 -0.94 -12.10
C GLU A 59 12.88 -1.48 -13.21
N PRO A 60 11.83 -2.25 -12.86
CA PRO A 60 10.83 -2.60 -13.85
C PRO A 60 10.23 -1.31 -14.42
N LEU A 61 10.24 -1.20 -15.75
CA LEU A 61 9.53 -0.13 -16.45
C LEU A 61 8.05 -0.40 -16.23
N VAL A 62 7.47 0.31 -15.26
CA VAL A 62 6.03 0.25 -14.99
C VAL A 62 5.32 0.98 -16.13
N ILE A 63 5.09 0.27 -17.24
CA ILE A 63 4.15 0.70 -18.25
C ILE A 63 2.78 0.23 -17.75
N PRO A 64 1.89 1.12 -17.29
CA PRO A 64 0.54 0.69 -16.95
C PRO A 64 -0.08 0.01 -18.16
N SER A 65 -0.43 -1.27 -18.02
CA SER A 65 -1.10 -2.02 -19.06
C SER A 65 -2.35 -1.27 -19.52
N ALA A 66 -2.54 -1.11 -20.82
CA ALA A 66 -3.64 -0.34 -21.43
C ALA A 66 -5.05 -0.86 -21.04
N LYS A 67 -5.14 -2.03 -20.38
CA LYS A 67 -6.39 -2.60 -19.84
C LYS A 67 -6.72 -2.19 -18.41
N ALA A 68 -5.81 -1.54 -17.68
CA ALA A 68 -6.14 -0.88 -16.42
C ALA A 68 -6.90 0.41 -16.75
N SER A 69 -8.25 0.32 -16.73
CA SER A 69 -9.23 1.40 -16.83
C SER A 69 -8.62 2.80 -16.69
N SER A 70 -8.37 3.49 -17.81
CA SER A 70 -7.97 4.90 -17.81
C SER A 70 -9.22 5.80 -17.72
N PRO A 71 -9.24 6.81 -16.83
CA PRO A 71 -9.64 8.15 -17.26
C PRO A 71 -8.86 9.30 -16.54
N PRO A 72 -9.06 10.57 -16.94
CA PRO A 72 -8.10 11.43 -17.64
C PRO A 72 -7.20 12.29 -16.74
N GLY A 73 -5.96 12.53 -17.16
CA GLY A 73 -5.12 13.60 -16.56
C GLY A 73 -3.66 13.63 -16.99
N ALA A 74 -3.09 12.52 -17.43
CA ALA A 74 -1.86 12.49 -18.21
C ALA A 74 -1.88 11.20 -19.05
N PRO A 75 -1.70 11.26 -20.38
CA PRO A 75 -1.46 10.05 -21.14
C PRO A 75 -0.13 9.47 -20.61
N ALA A 76 -0.17 8.28 -20.03
CA ALA A 76 0.94 7.38 -20.29
C ALA A 76 0.92 7.23 -21.81
N LEU A 77 1.77 8.00 -22.51
CA LEU A 77 1.87 7.90 -23.95
C LEU A 77 2.10 6.42 -24.23
N PRO A 78 1.19 5.70 -24.90
CA PRO A 78 1.50 4.37 -25.35
C PRO A 78 2.79 4.53 -26.15
N LEU A 79 3.84 3.79 -25.78
CA LEU A 79 5.03 3.71 -26.60
C LEU A 79 4.53 3.45 -28.02
N SER A 80 4.89 4.32 -28.96
CA SER A 80 4.53 4.08 -30.36
C SER A 80 4.93 2.65 -30.72
N GLY A 81 4.15 1.94 -31.55
CA GLY A 81 4.42 0.52 -31.83
C GLY A 81 5.88 0.26 -32.23
N LYS A 82 6.51 1.21 -32.93
CA LYS A 82 7.95 1.18 -33.27
C LYS A 82 8.86 1.30 -32.06
N ALA A 83 8.60 2.23 -31.14
CA ALA A 83 9.38 2.39 -29.91
C ALA A 83 9.25 1.17 -28.98
N ALA A 84 8.05 0.60 -28.86
CA ALA A 84 7.83 -0.62 -28.09
C ALA A 84 8.56 -1.82 -28.70
N GLN A 85 8.58 -1.95 -30.04
CA GLN A 85 9.33 -3.00 -30.74
C GLN A 85 10.84 -2.87 -30.57
N GLU A 86 11.38 -1.64 -30.66
CA GLU A 86 12.81 -1.40 -30.45
C GLU A 86 13.22 -1.71 -29.01
N ALA A 87 12.44 -1.27 -28.02
CA ALA A 87 12.68 -1.61 -26.62
C ALA A 87 12.61 -3.13 -26.40
N LEU A 88 11.63 -3.82 -27.00
CA LEU A 88 11.48 -5.27 -26.90
C LEU A 88 12.74 -5.98 -27.40
N ARG A 89 13.28 -5.55 -28.55
CA ARG A 89 14.52 -6.09 -29.10
C ARG A 89 15.69 -5.90 -28.11
N GLN A 90 15.85 -4.71 -27.56
CA GLN A 90 16.93 -4.42 -26.59
C GLN A 90 16.82 -5.28 -25.34
N PHE A 91 15.62 -5.47 -24.79
CA PHE A 91 15.42 -6.36 -23.64
C PHE A 91 15.64 -7.84 -23.98
N GLN A 92 15.31 -8.28 -25.20
CA GLN A 92 15.60 -9.64 -25.66
C GLN A 92 17.11 -9.88 -25.80
N ASP A 93 17.86 -8.92 -26.34
CA ASP A 93 19.31 -8.97 -26.43
C ASP A 93 19.95 -9.00 -25.04
N ASN A 94 19.44 -8.19 -24.10
CA ASN A 94 19.87 -8.22 -22.71
C ASN A 94 19.54 -9.56 -22.03
N LEU A 95 18.35 -10.11 -22.23
CA LEU A 95 17.96 -11.41 -21.69
C LEU A 95 18.89 -12.51 -22.22
N ALA A 96 19.23 -12.49 -23.50
CA ALA A 96 20.18 -13.43 -24.10
C ALA A 96 21.56 -13.30 -23.45
N PHE A 97 22.04 -12.08 -23.21
CA PHE A 97 23.29 -11.83 -22.47
C PHE A 97 23.21 -12.37 -21.03
N LEU A 98 22.13 -12.07 -20.30
CA LEU A 98 21.90 -12.53 -18.93
C LEU A 98 21.76 -14.05 -18.81
N ARG A 99 21.46 -14.77 -19.89
CA ARG A 99 21.40 -16.24 -19.91
C ARG A 99 22.71 -16.94 -20.28
N LYS A 100 23.70 -16.22 -20.83
CA LYS A 100 24.99 -16.84 -21.21
C LYS A 100 25.71 -17.46 -20.01
N PRO A 101 26.28 -18.67 -20.12
CA PRO A 101 27.12 -19.21 -19.05
C PRO A 101 28.31 -18.28 -18.81
N GLY A 102 28.55 -17.91 -17.54
CA GLY A 102 29.56 -16.94 -17.15
C GLY A 102 29.50 -16.65 -15.65
N PRO A 103 30.48 -15.90 -15.10
CA PRO A 103 30.53 -15.59 -13.68
C PRO A 103 29.22 -14.93 -13.25
N MET A 104 28.51 -15.56 -12.31
CA MET A 104 27.33 -14.96 -11.70
C MET A 104 27.80 -13.83 -10.79
N PHE A 105 27.48 -12.59 -11.15
CA PHE A 105 27.53 -11.47 -10.21
C PHE A 105 26.23 -11.42 -9.39
N ALA A 106 26.32 -10.89 -8.18
CA ALA A 106 25.16 -10.72 -7.30
C ALA A 106 24.05 -9.94 -8.03
N GLY A 107 22.82 -10.44 -8.00
CA GLY A 107 21.67 -9.79 -8.64
C GLY A 107 21.43 -10.13 -10.11
N ARG A 108 22.28 -10.93 -10.77
CA ARG A 108 22.06 -11.35 -12.18
C ARG A 108 20.69 -11.99 -12.41
N ARG A 109 20.25 -12.87 -11.49
CA ARG A 109 18.93 -13.52 -11.57
C ARG A 109 17.77 -12.57 -11.31
N GLU A 110 17.98 -11.57 -10.44
CA GLU A 110 17.00 -10.50 -10.26
C GLU A 110 16.84 -9.67 -11.53
N GLN A 111 17.95 -9.32 -12.19
CA GLN A 111 17.95 -8.61 -13.48
C GLN A 111 17.31 -9.44 -14.59
N GLU A 112 17.56 -10.75 -14.64
CA GLU A 112 16.89 -11.66 -15.59
C GLU A 112 15.37 -11.66 -15.36
N CYS A 113 14.94 -11.75 -14.10
CA CYS A 113 13.53 -11.72 -13.73
C CYS A 113 12.86 -10.38 -14.08
N ALA A 114 13.51 -9.26 -13.76
CA ALA A 114 13.02 -7.92 -14.09
C ALA A 114 12.97 -7.70 -15.61
N THR A 115 13.96 -8.22 -16.35
CA THR A 115 13.97 -8.17 -17.83
C THR A 115 12.80 -8.96 -18.42
N LEU A 116 12.52 -10.16 -17.91
CA LEU A 116 11.35 -10.96 -18.34
C LEU A 116 10.03 -10.24 -18.04
N TYR A 117 9.92 -9.60 -16.87
CA TYR A 117 8.77 -8.79 -16.51
C TYR A 117 8.59 -7.59 -17.47
N ASN A 118 9.67 -6.88 -17.81
CA ASN A 118 9.63 -5.75 -18.76
C ASN A 118 9.26 -6.21 -20.18
N ILE A 119 9.79 -7.35 -20.63
CA ILE A 119 9.40 -7.98 -21.91
C ILE A 119 7.89 -8.26 -21.93
N ALA A 120 7.35 -8.79 -20.83
CA ALA A 120 5.92 -9.04 -20.73
C ALA A 120 5.07 -7.76 -20.80
N ALA A 121 5.48 -6.70 -20.10
CA ALA A 121 4.81 -5.41 -20.15
C ALA A 121 4.79 -4.84 -21.59
N LEU A 122 5.91 -4.96 -22.33
CA LEU A 122 6.00 -4.55 -23.72
C LEU A 122 5.08 -5.38 -24.63
N HIS A 123 5.10 -6.72 -24.52
CA HIS A 123 4.16 -7.58 -25.23
C HIS A 123 2.70 -7.21 -24.92
N SER A 124 2.36 -6.96 -23.65
CA SER A 124 1.03 -6.51 -23.25
C SER A 124 0.65 -5.19 -23.93
N SER A 125 1.54 -4.20 -23.96
CA SER A 125 1.31 -2.91 -24.63
C SER A 125 1.12 -3.03 -26.15
N LEU A 126 1.70 -4.07 -26.76
CA LEU A 126 1.54 -4.42 -28.17
C LEU A 126 0.29 -5.30 -28.44
N GLY A 127 -0.49 -5.63 -27.40
CA GLY A 127 -1.65 -6.52 -27.50
C GLY A 127 -1.32 -8.02 -27.59
N GLN A 128 -0.05 -8.39 -27.45
CA GLN A 128 0.48 -9.75 -27.53
C GLN A 128 0.33 -10.47 -26.19
N THR A 129 -0.92 -10.77 -25.83
CA THR A 129 -1.28 -11.28 -24.49
C THR A 129 -0.67 -12.65 -24.20
N ALA A 130 -0.60 -13.54 -25.20
CA ALA A 130 -0.06 -14.89 -25.02
C ALA A 130 1.46 -14.86 -24.71
N GLU A 131 2.19 -14.03 -25.43
CA GLU A 131 3.63 -13.81 -25.26
C GLU A 131 3.93 -13.14 -23.91
N ALA A 132 3.11 -12.16 -23.52
CA ALA A 132 3.23 -11.52 -22.21
C ALA A 132 3.06 -12.55 -21.07
N LEU A 133 2.03 -13.39 -21.14
CA LEU A 133 1.80 -14.44 -20.14
C LEU A 133 2.92 -15.50 -20.12
N LYS A 134 3.50 -15.83 -21.27
CA LYS A 134 4.66 -16.73 -21.34
C LYS A 134 5.86 -16.13 -20.59
N SER A 135 6.21 -14.88 -20.87
CA SER A 135 7.32 -14.18 -20.20
C SER A 135 7.08 -14.01 -18.70
N LEU A 136 5.84 -13.73 -18.28
CA LEU A 136 5.48 -13.67 -16.85
C LEU A 136 5.59 -15.04 -16.17
N GLY A 137 5.26 -16.14 -16.85
CA GLY A 137 5.43 -17.49 -16.31
C GLY A 137 6.90 -17.85 -16.07
N GLU A 138 7.78 -17.48 -17.01
CA GLU A 138 9.24 -17.64 -16.82
C GLU A 138 9.77 -16.75 -15.68
N ALA A 139 9.32 -15.49 -15.61
CA ALA A 139 9.68 -14.59 -14.53
C ALA A 139 9.23 -15.11 -13.16
N GLU A 140 8.01 -15.66 -13.09
CA GLU A 140 7.45 -16.19 -11.86
C GLU A 140 8.28 -17.34 -11.28
N GLN A 141 8.67 -18.30 -12.13
CA GLN A 141 9.52 -19.42 -11.73
C GLN A 141 10.86 -18.94 -11.18
N LEU A 142 11.43 -17.91 -11.80
CA LEU A 142 12.68 -17.33 -11.36
C LEU A 142 12.54 -16.57 -10.04
N ALA A 143 11.43 -15.82 -9.88
CA ALA A 143 11.11 -15.15 -8.63
C ALA A 143 10.96 -16.13 -7.46
N ASP A 144 10.34 -17.29 -7.69
CA ASP A 144 10.24 -18.34 -6.67
C ASP A 144 11.59 -18.99 -6.37
N ALA A 145 12.36 -19.36 -7.40
CA ALA A 145 13.65 -20.00 -7.24
C ALA A 145 14.67 -19.10 -6.52
N CYS A 146 14.58 -17.78 -6.73
CA CYS A 146 15.50 -16.80 -6.15
C CYS A 146 14.91 -15.98 -5.00
N GLN A 147 13.68 -16.28 -4.56
CA GLN A 147 13.00 -15.59 -3.46
C GLN A 147 12.89 -14.06 -3.68
N LEU A 148 12.57 -13.66 -4.91
CA LEU A 148 12.46 -12.26 -5.33
C LEU A 148 11.08 -11.70 -4.94
N PHE A 149 10.89 -11.45 -3.64
CA PHE A 149 9.59 -11.03 -3.08
C PHE A 149 8.98 -9.81 -3.77
N ASP A 150 9.80 -8.77 -4.04
CA ASP A 150 9.32 -7.54 -4.69
C ASP A 150 8.79 -7.77 -6.11
N LEU A 151 9.39 -8.70 -6.87
CA LEU A 151 8.96 -9.01 -8.24
C LEU A 151 7.79 -9.99 -8.25
N LYS A 152 7.73 -10.95 -7.30
CA LYS A 152 6.71 -11.99 -7.27
C LYS A 152 5.29 -11.43 -7.26
N TRP A 153 4.98 -10.50 -6.35
CA TRP A 153 3.63 -9.92 -6.28
C TRP A 153 3.28 -9.10 -7.52
N LYS A 154 4.26 -8.40 -8.13
CA LYS A 154 4.08 -7.62 -9.36
C LYS A 154 3.76 -8.54 -10.54
N ILE A 155 4.51 -9.63 -10.68
CA ILE A 155 4.29 -10.64 -11.72
C ILE A 155 2.87 -11.22 -11.60
N LEU A 156 2.46 -11.61 -10.39
CA LEU A 156 1.11 -12.13 -10.14
C LEU A 156 0.03 -11.08 -10.45
N PHE A 157 0.27 -9.82 -10.08
CA PHE A 157 -0.65 -8.72 -10.38
C PHE A 157 -0.82 -8.53 -11.89
N GLU A 158 0.27 -8.45 -12.65
CA GLU A 158 0.20 -8.31 -14.11
C GLU A 158 -0.45 -9.53 -14.78
N GLN A 159 -0.18 -10.75 -14.30
CA GLN A 159 -0.89 -11.93 -14.77
C GLN A 159 -2.40 -11.83 -14.56
N ALA A 160 -2.84 -11.24 -13.44
CA ALA A 160 -4.26 -11.01 -13.15
C ALA A 160 -4.88 -9.98 -14.11
N LEU A 161 -4.13 -8.92 -14.47
CA LEU A 161 -4.60 -7.90 -15.42
C LEU A 161 -4.75 -8.44 -16.85
N LEU A 162 -4.06 -9.53 -17.18
CA LEU A 162 -4.10 -10.17 -18.50
C LEU A 162 -5.11 -11.33 -18.60
N ARG A 163 -5.66 -11.82 -17.49
CA ARG A 163 -6.54 -12.99 -17.43
C ARG A 163 -7.88 -12.65 -16.78
N ASP A 164 -8.96 -12.68 -17.55
CA ASP A 164 -10.30 -12.33 -17.03
C ASP A 164 -10.92 -13.45 -16.18
N ALA A 165 -10.80 -14.73 -16.58
CA ALA A 165 -11.50 -15.85 -15.93
C ALA A 165 -11.06 -16.08 -14.47
N ASP A 166 -9.77 -15.90 -14.16
CA ASP A 166 -9.18 -16.16 -12.84
C ASP A 166 -8.67 -14.89 -12.15
N ARG A 167 -9.06 -13.71 -12.66
CA ARG A 167 -8.54 -12.40 -12.24
C ARG A 167 -8.50 -12.24 -10.73
N LEU A 168 -9.65 -12.32 -10.05
CA LEU A 168 -9.73 -12.12 -8.60
C LEU A 168 -8.87 -13.12 -7.82
N ALA A 169 -8.80 -14.38 -8.25
CA ALA A 169 -7.97 -15.38 -7.59
C ALA A 169 -6.47 -15.04 -7.71
N LEU A 170 -6.04 -14.55 -8.88
CA LEU A 170 -4.66 -14.09 -9.08
C LEU A 170 -4.37 -12.79 -8.32
N LEU A 171 -5.32 -11.85 -8.26
CA LEU A 171 -5.18 -10.64 -7.45
C LEU A 171 -5.02 -10.97 -5.96
N ARG A 172 -5.82 -11.91 -5.43
CA ARG A 172 -5.68 -12.38 -4.04
C ARG A 172 -4.30 -13.01 -3.80
N LYS A 173 -3.84 -13.88 -4.72
CA LYS A 173 -2.47 -14.44 -4.65
C LYS A 173 -1.39 -13.35 -4.68
N ALA A 174 -1.58 -12.29 -5.47
CA ALA A 174 -0.64 -11.17 -5.52
C ALA A 174 -0.62 -10.40 -4.19
N VAL A 175 -1.78 -10.14 -3.57
CA VAL A 175 -1.85 -9.53 -2.23
C VAL A 175 -1.18 -10.44 -1.20
N ASP A 176 -1.48 -11.74 -1.19
CA ASP A 176 -0.87 -12.67 -0.23
C ASP A 176 0.65 -12.73 -0.40
N ALA A 177 1.16 -12.73 -1.64
CA ALA A 177 2.59 -12.66 -1.91
C ALA A 177 3.23 -11.35 -1.41
N LEU A 178 2.52 -10.22 -1.54
CA LEU A 178 2.96 -8.92 -1.05
C LEU A 178 2.97 -8.85 0.48
N GLU A 179 1.91 -9.28 1.16
CA GLU A 179 1.76 -9.16 2.60
C GLU A 179 2.61 -10.17 3.38
N THR A 180 2.81 -11.38 2.83
CA THR A 180 3.64 -12.42 3.47
C THR A 180 5.13 -12.28 3.21
N ALA A 181 5.53 -11.35 2.34
CA ALA A 181 6.92 -11.00 2.12
C ALA A 181 7.50 -10.33 3.39
N PRO A 182 8.79 -10.55 3.70
CA PRO A 182 9.50 -9.68 4.63
C PRO A 182 9.47 -8.25 4.08
N GLN A 183 8.76 -7.34 4.73
CA GLN A 183 8.45 -6.03 4.14
C GLN A 183 9.69 -5.15 3.88
N PHE A 184 10.79 -5.40 4.62
CA PHE A 184 12.09 -4.78 4.38
C PHE A 184 12.79 -5.29 3.10
N MET A 185 12.31 -6.38 2.49
CA MET A 185 12.75 -6.90 1.18
C MET A 185 11.85 -6.45 0.03
N VAL A 186 10.76 -5.74 0.32
CA VAL A 186 9.88 -5.12 -0.69
C VAL A 186 10.34 -3.67 -0.90
N LYS A 187 10.56 -3.28 -2.16
CA LYS A 187 11.12 -1.96 -2.46
C LYS A 187 10.09 -0.87 -2.11
N ALA A 188 10.52 0.17 -1.39
CA ALA A 188 9.69 1.30 -0.95
C ALA A 188 9.62 2.47 -1.95
N ALA A 189 9.86 2.21 -3.25
CA ALA A 189 9.86 3.25 -4.27
C ALA A 189 8.44 3.85 -4.48
N PRO A 190 8.31 5.16 -4.77
CA PRO A 190 6.99 5.78 -5.03
C PRO A 190 6.17 5.09 -6.14
N ALA A 191 6.84 4.59 -7.18
CA ALA A 191 6.18 3.82 -8.24
C ALA A 191 5.54 2.53 -7.71
N ASN A 192 6.16 1.89 -6.72
CA ASN A 192 5.60 0.70 -6.06
C ASN A 192 4.38 1.05 -5.21
N ALA A 193 4.36 2.20 -4.53
CA ALA A 193 3.19 2.62 -3.76
C ALA A 193 1.94 2.72 -4.65
N ARG A 194 2.08 3.32 -5.85
CA ARG A 194 0.99 3.38 -6.83
C ARG A 194 0.55 1.99 -7.30
N LEU A 195 1.49 1.08 -7.59
CA LEU A 195 1.16 -0.28 -8.00
C LEU A 195 0.45 -1.08 -6.90
N LYS A 196 0.88 -0.95 -5.64
CA LYS A 196 0.19 -1.53 -4.47
C LYS A 196 -1.24 -1.00 -4.39
N GLY A 197 -1.40 0.33 -4.45
CA GLY A 197 -2.74 0.95 -4.49
C GLY A 197 -3.62 0.37 -5.59
N ASN A 198 -3.10 0.27 -6.82
CA ASN A 198 -3.84 -0.36 -7.92
C ASN A 198 -4.20 -1.82 -7.62
N LEU A 199 -3.30 -2.62 -7.05
CA LEU A 199 -3.56 -4.02 -6.71
C LEU A 199 -4.77 -4.13 -5.75
N TYR A 200 -4.74 -3.42 -4.62
CA TYR A 200 -5.85 -3.45 -3.65
C TYR A 200 -7.13 -2.87 -4.24
N GLN A 201 -7.05 -1.79 -5.03
CA GLN A 201 -8.22 -1.22 -5.69
C GLN A 201 -8.90 -2.22 -6.61
N ASN A 202 -8.14 -2.99 -7.39
CA ASN A 202 -8.71 -4.01 -8.26
C ASN A 202 -9.38 -5.13 -7.46
N VAL A 203 -8.78 -5.56 -6.34
CA VAL A 203 -9.42 -6.55 -5.45
C VAL A 203 -10.74 -6.02 -4.90
N VAL A 204 -10.74 -4.81 -4.33
CA VAL A 204 -11.94 -4.19 -3.75
C VAL A 204 -13.04 -4.06 -4.80
N LEU A 205 -12.73 -3.55 -5.99
CA LEU A 205 -13.71 -3.38 -7.06
C LEU A 205 -14.29 -4.71 -7.55
N ASP A 206 -13.46 -5.73 -7.74
CA ASP A 206 -13.89 -7.07 -8.18
C ASP A 206 -14.78 -7.75 -7.11
N LEU A 207 -14.47 -7.57 -5.81
CA LEU A 207 -15.29 -8.06 -4.70
C LEU A 207 -16.63 -7.33 -4.62
N MET A 208 -16.61 -6.00 -4.74
CA MET A 208 -17.82 -5.19 -4.76
C MET A 208 -18.73 -5.56 -5.93
N ALA A 209 -18.18 -5.84 -7.12
CA ALA A 209 -18.93 -6.31 -8.28
C ALA A 209 -19.59 -7.68 -8.05
N LYS A 210 -19.00 -8.52 -7.19
CA LYS A 210 -19.55 -9.82 -6.75
C LYS A 210 -20.43 -9.74 -5.51
N ASN A 211 -20.69 -8.53 -4.99
CA ASN A 211 -21.42 -8.30 -3.74
C ASN A 211 -20.77 -8.95 -2.50
N GLU A 212 -19.45 -9.19 -2.53
CA GLU A 212 -18.64 -9.64 -1.40
C GLU A 212 -18.21 -8.43 -0.54
N VAL A 213 -19.18 -7.82 0.15
CA VAL A 213 -19.03 -6.49 0.81
C VAL A 213 -18.01 -6.48 1.94
N GLU A 214 -18.09 -7.44 2.86
CA GLU A 214 -17.22 -7.52 4.04
C GLU A 214 -15.77 -7.88 3.65
N PRO A 215 -15.52 -8.86 2.76
CA PRO A 215 -14.19 -9.06 2.21
C PRO A 215 -13.63 -7.79 1.53
N ALA A 216 -14.46 -7.04 0.79
CA ALA A 216 -14.01 -5.80 0.15
C ALA A 216 -13.58 -4.75 1.19
N LEU A 217 -14.31 -4.61 2.30
CA LEU A 217 -13.93 -3.73 3.41
C LEU A 217 -12.61 -4.19 4.04
N ALA A 218 -12.45 -5.49 4.29
CA ALA A 218 -11.22 -6.04 4.87
C ALA A 218 -10.00 -5.75 3.98
N TYR A 219 -10.11 -5.88 2.65
CA TYR A 219 -9.01 -5.50 1.75
C TYR A 219 -8.74 -3.98 1.73
N ALA A 220 -9.74 -3.14 1.92
CA ALA A 220 -9.54 -1.69 2.04
C ALA A 220 -8.78 -1.33 3.33
N GLU A 221 -9.06 -2.00 4.45
CA GLU A 221 -8.29 -1.83 5.69
C GLU A 221 -6.88 -2.42 5.59
N ARG A 222 -6.73 -3.62 5.00
CA ARG A 222 -5.41 -4.23 4.76
C ARG A 222 -4.51 -3.32 3.94
N PHE A 223 -5.05 -2.61 2.95
CA PHE A 223 -4.29 -1.64 2.18
C PHE A 223 -3.69 -0.54 3.07
N ALA A 224 -4.50 0.07 3.94
CA ALA A 224 -4.06 1.12 4.85
C ALA A 224 -2.94 0.66 5.79
N THR A 225 -3.12 -0.54 6.38
CA THR A 225 -2.09 -1.13 7.25
C THR A 225 -0.84 -1.51 6.45
N GLN A 226 -0.99 -2.01 5.22
CA GLN A 226 0.14 -2.39 4.38
C GLN A 226 1.02 -1.19 4.01
N GLU A 227 0.45 -0.01 3.75
CA GLU A 227 1.23 1.21 3.54
C GLU A 227 2.06 1.56 4.78
N THR A 228 1.45 1.45 5.97
CA THR A 228 2.12 1.74 7.25
C THR A 228 3.25 0.76 7.53
N VAL A 229 3.00 -0.55 7.42
CA VAL A 229 4.03 -1.58 7.65
C VAL A 229 5.18 -1.43 6.66
N CYS A 230 4.90 -1.12 5.38
CA CYS A 230 5.94 -0.88 4.38
C CYS A 230 6.81 0.33 4.73
N LEU A 231 6.23 1.42 5.23
CA LEU A 231 6.97 2.61 5.66
C LEU A 231 7.86 2.28 6.85
N LEU A 232 7.34 1.56 7.85
CA LEU A 232 8.08 1.25 9.07
C LEU A 232 9.14 0.15 8.91
N ALA A 233 9.02 -0.72 7.91
CA ALA A 233 9.93 -1.87 7.74
C ALA A 233 11.41 -1.49 7.51
N HIS A 234 11.64 -0.27 7.02
CA HIS A 234 12.97 0.29 6.74
C HIS A 234 13.49 1.20 7.85
N GLU A 235 12.69 1.45 8.88
CA GLU A 235 13.04 2.31 10.01
C GLU A 235 13.58 1.49 11.19
N VAL A 236 14.32 2.17 12.08
CA VAL A 236 14.72 1.62 13.39
C VAL A 236 13.74 2.12 14.44
N LEU A 237 12.97 1.20 15.02
CA LEU A 237 11.97 1.53 16.03
C LEU A 237 12.56 1.31 17.44
N ALA A 238 12.63 2.38 18.23
CA ALA A 238 13.09 2.32 19.61
C ALA A 238 11.91 2.50 20.58
N PHE A 239 11.84 1.67 21.62
CA PHE A 239 10.75 1.68 22.60
C PHE A 239 11.30 1.86 24.01
N SER A 240 10.62 2.71 24.79
CA SER A 240 10.96 2.96 26.21
C SER A 240 10.53 1.79 27.11
N ASP A 241 9.48 1.06 26.73
CA ASP A 241 9.01 -0.12 27.45
C ASP A 241 10.00 -1.29 27.25
N PRO A 242 10.50 -1.91 28.34
CA PRO A 242 11.48 -2.99 28.24
C PRO A 242 11.00 -4.22 27.46
N ASN A 243 9.72 -4.61 27.58
CA ASN A 243 9.18 -5.78 26.89
C ASN A 243 9.07 -5.51 25.39
N HIS A 244 8.63 -4.30 25.01
CA HIS A 244 8.65 -3.87 23.61
C HIS A 244 10.07 -3.82 23.03
N ALA A 245 11.03 -3.28 23.80
CA ALA A 245 12.42 -3.20 23.37
C ALA A 245 13.04 -4.59 23.16
N GLU A 246 12.81 -5.54 24.07
CA GLU A 246 13.29 -6.92 23.95
C GLU A 246 12.67 -7.62 22.73
N PHE A 247 11.35 -7.49 22.53
CA PHE A 247 10.67 -8.06 21.38
C PHE A 247 11.22 -7.51 20.05
N MET A 248 11.48 -6.21 19.98
CA MET A 248 12.05 -5.58 18.79
C MET A 248 13.50 -5.97 18.55
N ALA A 249 14.31 -6.15 19.59
CA ALA A 249 15.67 -6.67 19.45
C ALA A 249 15.67 -8.09 18.83
N GLY A 250 14.74 -8.95 19.24
CA GLY A 250 14.55 -10.27 18.61
C GLY A 250 14.08 -10.18 17.15
N PHE A 251 13.25 -9.20 16.83
CA PHE A 251 12.81 -8.94 15.45
C PHE A 251 14.00 -8.53 14.57
N ASP A 252 14.84 -7.62 15.04
CA ASP A 252 16.03 -7.15 14.33
C ASP A 252 17.06 -8.27 14.15
N GLU A 253 17.24 -9.14 15.15
CA GLU A 253 18.09 -10.33 15.03
C GLU A 253 17.56 -11.30 13.96
N ALA A 254 16.25 -11.57 13.94
CA ALA A 254 15.64 -12.41 12.93
C ALA A 254 15.74 -11.81 11.52
N LYS A 255 15.53 -10.49 11.39
CA LYS A 255 15.73 -9.72 10.16
C LYS A 255 17.18 -9.84 9.65
N ALA A 256 18.17 -9.65 10.53
CA ALA A 256 19.59 -9.76 10.16
C ALA A 256 19.95 -11.19 9.71
N LYS A 257 19.47 -12.23 10.41
CA LYS A 257 19.67 -13.64 10.01
C LYS A 257 19.07 -13.93 8.64
N LEU A 258 17.86 -13.42 8.38
CA LEU A 258 17.18 -13.60 7.11
C LEU A 258 17.91 -12.91 5.95
N LEU A 259 18.38 -11.67 6.16
CA LEU A 259 19.21 -10.95 5.17
C LEU A 259 20.50 -11.72 4.86
N ALA A 260 21.20 -12.22 5.88
CA ALA A 260 22.43 -12.98 5.70
C ALA A 260 22.19 -14.31 4.96
N ALA A 261 21.09 -15.01 5.27
CA ALA A 261 20.71 -16.24 4.57
C ALA A 261 20.31 -15.97 3.11
N HIS A 262 19.61 -14.86 2.84
CA HIS A 262 19.25 -14.43 1.49
C HIS A 262 20.49 -14.11 0.65
N ALA A 263 21.45 -13.37 1.21
CA ALA A 263 22.73 -13.08 0.53
C ALA A 263 23.50 -14.36 0.17
N ARG A 264 23.52 -15.36 1.08
CA ARG A 264 24.11 -16.68 0.81
C ARG A 264 23.39 -17.43 -0.30
N LEU A 265 22.05 -17.39 -0.31
CA LEU A 265 21.25 -18.00 -1.36
C LEU A 265 21.53 -17.35 -2.73
N ALA A 266 21.60 -16.03 -2.79
CA ALA A 266 21.91 -15.29 -4.01
C ALA A 266 23.32 -15.61 -4.56
N ALA A 267 24.29 -15.87 -3.67
CA ALA A 267 25.65 -16.24 -4.03
C ALA A 267 25.86 -17.76 -4.24
N ALA A 268 24.82 -18.59 -4.04
CA ALA A 268 24.97 -20.05 -4.07
C ALA A 268 25.17 -20.59 -5.49
N THR A 269 26.13 -21.50 -5.62
CA THR A 269 26.34 -22.32 -6.83
C THR A 269 25.35 -23.49 -6.83
N ASP A 270 25.21 -24.19 -7.94
CA ASP A 270 24.28 -25.33 -8.02
C ASP A 270 24.57 -26.41 -6.97
N ALA A 271 25.84 -26.58 -6.58
CA ALA A 271 26.25 -27.51 -5.53
C ALA A 271 25.84 -27.06 -4.12
N THR A 272 25.90 -25.76 -3.82
CA THR A 272 25.61 -25.22 -2.47
C THR A 272 24.18 -24.72 -2.31
N ARG A 273 23.45 -24.54 -3.41
CA ARG A 273 22.08 -24.01 -3.44
C ARG A 273 21.09 -24.80 -2.59
N PRO A 274 21.07 -26.16 -2.57
CA PRO A 274 20.12 -26.88 -1.72
C PRO A 274 20.28 -26.56 -0.23
N LYS A 275 21.51 -26.42 0.25
CA LYS A 275 21.80 -26.03 1.64
C LYS A 275 21.42 -24.57 1.89
N ALA A 276 21.83 -23.66 1.01
CA ALA A 276 21.50 -22.24 1.15
C ALA A 276 19.98 -21.99 1.13
N GLN A 277 19.24 -22.74 0.32
CA GLN A 277 17.78 -22.71 0.29
C GLN A 277 17.19 -23.17 1.62
N LYS A 278 17.69 -24.28 2.18
CA LYS A 278 17.24 -24.77 3.49
C LYS A 278 17.51 -23.76 4.60
N ASP A 279 18.70 -23.17 4.63
CA ASP A 279 19.11 -22.16 5.62
C ASP A 279 18.22 -20.90 5.50
N PHE A 280 17.94 -20.46 4.27
CA PHE A 280 17.03 -19.35 4.01
C PHE A 280 15.60 -19.65 4.49
N GLN A 281 15.04 -20.82 4.17
CA GLN A 281 13.70 -21.20 4.61
C GLN A 281 13.60 -21.29 6.14
N ALA A 282 14.63 -21.78 6.81
CA ALA A 282 14.70 -21.79 8.27
C ALA A 282 14.70 -20.37 8.86
N ALA A 283 15.52 -19.47 8.31
CA ALA A 283 15.56 -18.07 8.74
C ALA A 283 14.24 -17.32 8.46
N LEU A 284 13.62 -17.58 7.30
CA LEU A 284 12.32 -16.99 6.93
C LEU A 284 11.22 -17.46 7.88
N LYS A 285 11.22 -18.75 8.23
CA LYS A 285 10.28 -19.31 9.22
C LYS A 285 10.48 -18.64 10.58
N GLN A 286 11.71 -18.53 11.05
CA GLN A 286 12.01 -17.87 12.32
C GLN A 286 11.50 -16.42 12.33
N TYR A 287 11.77 -15.65 11.28
CA TYR A 287 11.27 -14.29 11.13
C TYR A 287 9.74 -14.22 11.19
N ARG A 288 9.06 -15.09 10.43
CA ARG A 288 7.59 -15.15 10.40
C ARG A 288 6.99 -15.55 11.75
N ASP A 289 7.56 -16.54 12.41
CA ASP A 289 7.09 -17.01 13.72
C ASP A 289 7.21 -15.90 14.76
N HIS A 290 8.29 -15.11 14.72
CA HIS A 290 8.52 -13.98 15.63
C HIS A 290 7.42 -12.91 15.53
N ILE A 291 7.02 -12.53 14.31
CA ILE A 291 5.97 -11.52 14.08
C ILE A 291 4.54 -12.09 14.17
N ALA A 292 4.36 -13.40 14.01
CA ALA A 292 3.04 -14.01 14.02
C ALA A 292 2.45 -14.12 15.44
N LYS A 293 3.29 -14.30 16.45
CA LYS A 293 2.87 -14.56 17.83
C LYS A 293 3.67 -13.71 18.81
N PRO A 294 3.46 -12.37 18.82
CA PRO A 294 4.05 -11.55 19.86
C PRO A 294 3.55 -12.01 21.24
N PRO A 295 4.38 -11.91 22.29
CA PRO A 295 3.91 -12.10 23.67
C PRO A 295 2.81 -11.08 24.00
N ALA A 296 1.99 -11.35 25.01
CA ALA A 296 0.83 -10.50 25.36
C ALA A 296 1.24 -9.06 25.63
N GLU A 297 2.39 -8.87 26.26
CA GLU A 297 3.02 -7.60 26.59
C GLU A 297 3.47 -6.80 25.35
N ALA A 298 3.68 -7.46 24.20
CA ALA A 298 4.06 -6.83 22.94
C ALA A 298 2.98 -6.94 21.86
N ALA A 299 1.77 -7.40 22.21
CA ALA A 299 0.68 -7.60 21.25
C ALA A 299 0.28 -6.29 20.52
N ALA A 300 0.42 -5.15 21.19
CA ALA A 300 0.19 -3.83 20.63
C ALA A 300 1.13 -3.47 19.47
N LEU A 301 2.28 -4.15 19.34
CA LEU A 301 3.23 -3.93 18.24
C LEU A 301 2.87 -4.68 16.96
N ALA A 302 1.94 -5.65 17.02
CA ALA A 302 1.58 -6.47 15.87
C ALA A 302 1.19 -5.65 14.63
N PRO A 303 0.34 -4.60 14.72
CA PRO A 303 -0.05 -3.81 13.54
C PRO A 303 1.09 -3.02 12.90
N LEU A 304 2.23 -2.84 13.60
CA LEU A 304 3.42 -2.18 13.06
C LEU A 304 4.27 -3.12 12.19
N LEU A 305 4.16 -4.43 12.40
CA LEU A 305 5.04 -5.44 11.80
C LEU A 305 4.33 -6.33 10.78
N ARG A 306 2.99 -6.40 10.82
CA ARG A 306 2.19 -7.21 9.90
C ARG A 306 0.90 -6.53 9.50
N VAL A 307 0.41 -6.87 8.32
CA VAL A 307 -0.89 -6.41 7.84
C VAL A 307 -1.99 -7.11 8.61
N THR A 308 -2.90 -6.32 9.16
CA THR A 308 -4.08 -6.77 9.89
C THR A 308 -5.26 -5.90 9.49
N ALA A 309 -6.45 -6.47 9.45
CA ALA A 309 -7.70 -5.71 9.36
C ALA A 309 -8.66 -6.25 10.43
N PRO A 310 -9.40 -5.37 11.12
CA PRO A 310 -10.42 -5.80 12.06
C PRO A 310 -11.61 -6.39 11.29
N GLU A 311 -12.27 -7.38 11.87
CA GLU A 311 -13.51 -7.89 11.30
C GLU A 311 -14.64 -6.88 11.53
N ALA A 312 -15.58 -6.76 10.58
CA ALA A 312 -16.64 -5.75 10.70
C ALA A 312 -17.52 -6.00 11.95
N VAL A 313 -17.70 -7.26 12.33
CA VAL A 313 -18.42 -7.65 13.55
C VAL A 313 -17.74 -7.12 14.81
N GLU A 314 -16.42 -7.20 14.92
CA GLU A 314 -15.66 -6.73 16.07
C GLU A 314 -15.83 -5.21 16.23
N VAL A 315 -15.70 -4.46 15.13
CA VAL A 315 -15.92 -3.00 15.13
C VAL A 315 -17.35 -2.65 15.55
N LEU A 316 -18.35 -3.42 15.09
CA LEU A 316 -19.76 -3.19 15.43
C LEU A 316 -20.08 -3.47 16.90
N GLU A 317 -19.37 -4.40 17.55
CA GLU A 317 -19.56 -4.71 18.97
C GLU A 317 -19.17 -3.55 19.89
N TYR A 318 -18.15 -2.78 19.51
CA TYR A 318 -17.66 -1.64 20.29
C TYR A 318 -18.31 -0.30 19.89
N LEU A 319 -19.02 -0.25 18.77
CA LEU A 319 -19.62 0.98 18.26
C LEU A 319 -20.88 1.38 19.05
N PRO A 320 -20.95 2.62 19.60
CA PRO A 320 -22.16 3.09 20.28
C PRO A 320 -23.38 3.13 19.33
N LYS A 321 -24.58 2.88 19.88
CA LYS A 321 -25.83 2.75 19.09
C LYS A 321 -26.21 4.00 18.30
N ASP A 322 -25.77 5.19 18.74
CA ASP A 322 -26.03 6.49 18.11
C ASP A 322 -24.91 6.94 17.15
N THR A 323 -23.96 6.05 16.88
CA THR A 323 -22.76 6.34 16.09
C THR A 323 -22.80 5.59 14.76
N CYS A 324 -22.38 6.27 13.69
CA CYS A 324 -22.12 5.67 12.40
C CYS A 324 -20.68 5.95 11.97
N LEU A 325 -19.97 4.91 11.56
CA LEU A 325 -18.65 5.03 10.95
C LEU A 325 -18.80 4.94 9.44
N VAL A 326 -18.19 5.87 8.71
CA VAL A 326 -18.11 5.84 7.24
C VAL A 326 -16.67 5.71 6.79
N ARG A 327 -16.34 4.57 6.18
CA ARG A 327 -15.04 4.30 5.55
C ARG A 327 -15.14 4.58 4.07
N TYR A 328 -14.32 5.50 3.56
CA TYR A 328 -14.22 5.79 2.13
C TYR A 328 -12.96 5.19 1.53
N PHE A 329 -13.08 4.56 0.37
CA PHE A 329 -11.96 4.05 -0.41
C PHE A 329 -12.04 4.59 -1.84
N LEU A 330 -11.01 5.34 -2.21
CA LEU A 330 -10.94 6.05 -3.49
C LEU A 330 -10.23 5.21 -4.54
N THR A 331 -10.86 5.07 -5.70
CA THR A 331 -10.25 4.56 -6.93
C THR A 331 -10.30 5.66 -8.01
N PRO A 332 -9.55 5.55 -9.12
CA PRO A 332 -9.58 6.60 -10.14
C PRO A 332 -10.95 6.77 -10.82
N GLN A 333 -11.81 5.73 -10.81
CA GLN A 333 -13.12 5.73 -11.48
C GLN A 333 -14.29 5.75 -10.51
N LYS A 334 -14.10 5.31 -9.27
CA LYS A 334 -15.18 5.12 -8.29
C LYS A 334 -14.76 5.52 -6.88
N VAL A 335 -15.75 5.94 -6.10
CA VAL A 335 -15.66 6.02 -4.64
C VAL A 335 -16.50 4.87 -4.07
N VAL A 336 -15.87 4.06 -3.23
CA VAL A 336 -16.56 3.06 -2.41
C VAL A 336 -16.66 3.60 -1.00
N ALA A 337 -17.84 3.49 -0.39
CA ALA A 337 -18.07 3.86 0.99
C ALA A 337 -18.74 2.70 1.74
N TRP A 338 -18.29 2.40 2.95
CA TRP A 338 -18.95 1.47 3.85
C TRP A 338 -19.44 2.24 5.06
N THR A 339 -20.71 2.07 5.41
CA THR A 339 -21.27 2.57 6.66
C THR A 339 -21.43 1.41 7.64
N LEU A 340 -20.88 1.56 8.84
CA LEU A 340 -21.03 0.65 9.96
C LEU A 340 -21.82 1.38 11.05
N SER A 341 -22.96 0.82 11.45
CA SER A 341 -23.82 1.36 12.51
C SER A 341 -24.57 0.23 13.21
N ALA A 342 -25.44 0.55 14.17
CA ALA A 342 -26.34 -0.43 14.78
C ALA A 342 -27.24 -1.19 13.78
N GLU A 343 -27.42 -0.67 12.55
CA GLU A 343 -28.16 -1.34 11.46
C GLU A 343 -27.29 -2.34 10.67
N GLY A 344 -26.01 -2.45 11.02
CA GLY A 344 -25.01 -3.33 10.42
C GLY A 344 -24.14 -2.65 9.36
N LEU A 345 -23.44 -3.47 8.58
CA LEU A 345 -22.60 -3.05 7.46
C LEU A 345 -23.44 -2.81 6.19
N ARG A 346 -23.27 -1.64 5.56
CA ARG A 346 -23.90 -1.30 4.28
C ARG A 346 -22.92 -0.60 3.34
N PRO A 347 -22.79 -1.02 2.07
CA PRO A 347 -21.95 -0.34 1.11
C PRO A 347 -22.71 0.74 0.33
N ALA A 348 -21.95 1.65 -0.25
CA ALA A 348 -22.33 2.51 -1.37
C ALA A 348 -21.16 2.56 -2.34
N MET A 349 -21.44 2.59 -3.64
CA MET A 349 -20.42 2.75 -4.67
C MET A 349 -20.94 3.72 -5.72
N VAL A 350 -20.15 4.74 -6.02
CA VAL A 350 -20.50 5.79 -6.97
C VAL A 350 -19.35 6.08 -7.91
N GLU A 351 -19.68 6.55 -9.12
CA GLU A 351 -18.68 6.94 -10.11
C GLU A 351 -17.99 8.26 -9.68
N ALA A 352 -16.66 8.24 -9.68
CA ALA A 352 -15.80 9.39 -9.47
C ALA A 352 -15.63 10.14 -10.81
N GLY A 353 -16.60 11.00 -11.12
CA GLY A 353 -16.60 11.78 -12.36
C GLY A 353 -15.45 12.79 -12.44
N ARG A 354 -15.16 13.29 -13.65
CA ARG A 354 -14.15 14.34 -13.88
C ARG A 354 -14.30 15.54 -12.93
N PRO A 355 -15.50 16.14 -12.73
CA PRO A 355 -15.63 17.29 -11.82
C PRO A 355 -15.18 16.98 -10.39
N PHE A 356 -15.50 15.79 -9.89
CA PHE A 356 -15.06 15.34 -8.57
C PHE A 356 -13.54 15.18 -8.50
N ASN A 357 -12.94 14.50 -9.48
CA ASN A 357 -11.49 14.28 -9.53
C ASN A 357 -10.69 15.59 -9.66
N GLU A 358 -11.17 16.55 -10.46
CA GLU A 358 -10.55 17.87 -10.60
C GLU A 358 -10.66 18.68 -9.31
N THR A 359 -11.82 18.65 -8.66
CA THR A 359 -12.05 19.31 -7.35
C THR A 359 -11.12 18.74 -6.29
N LEU A 360 -11.03 17.41 -6.20
CA LEU A 360 -10.14 16.73 -5.26
C LEU A 360 -8.67 17.00 -5.55
N GLY A 361 -8.30 17.11 -6.84
CA GLY A 361 -6.96 17.51 -7.27
C GLY A 361 -6.60 18.94 -6.83
N ARG A 362 -7.52 19.90 -7.00
CA ARG A 362 -7.34 21.28 -6.52
C ARG A 362 -7.18 21.34 -5.01
N LEU A 363 -8.04 20.65 -4.26
CA LEU A 363 -7.98 20.58 -2.80
C LEU A 363 -6.68 19.94 -2.30
N SER A 364 -6.16 18.94 -3.01
CA SER A 364 -4.88 18.33 -2.65
C SER A 364 -3.71 19.31 -2.78
N ALA A 365 -3.79 20.27 -3.71
CA ALA A 365 -2.78 21.31 -3.88
C ALA A 365 -2.99 22.49 -2.92
N ASN A 366 -4.24 22.81 -2.54
CA ASN A 366 -4.56 23.89 -1.62
C ASN A 366 -5.83 23.56 -0.80
N PRO A 367 -5.70 22.87 0.35
CA PRO A 367 -6.84 22.36 1.12
C PRO A 367 -7.79 23.43 1.65
N LEU A 368 -7.33 24.68 1.78
CA LEU A 368 -8.11 25.79 2.32
C LEU A 368 -8.85 26.60 1.25
N ARG A 369 -8.68 26.27 -0.04
CA ARG A 369 -9.32 27.00 -1.15
C ARG A 369 -10.36 26.12 -1.83
N TYR A 370 -11.62 26.35 -1.45
CA TYR A 370 -12.79 25.75 -2.07
C TYR A 370 -13.93 26.76 -2.23
N THR A 371 -14.81 26.47 -3.18
CA THR A 371 -16.01 27.24 -3.52
C THR A 371 -17.27 26.48 -3.11
N ALA A 372 -18.44 27.14 -3.17
CA ALA A 372 -19.72 26.47 -2.94
C ALA A 372 -19.99 25.33 -3.95
N ASP A 373 -19.55 25.51 -5.20
CA ASP A 373 -19.68 24.48 -6.25
C ASP A 373 -18.80 23.27 -5.96
N ASP A 374 -17.58 23.49 -5.43
CA ASP A 374 -16.71 22.40 -4.97
C ASP A 374 -17.39 21.56 -3.89
N LEU A 375 -17.98 22.22 -2.89
CA LEU A 375 -18.70 21.56 -1.80
C LEU A 375 -19.90 20.76 -2.31
N ALA A 376 -20.64 21.30 -3.29
CA ALA A 376 -21.78 20.60 -3.91
C ALA A 376 -21.32 19.34 -4.67
N VAL A 377 -20.23 19.43 -5.46
CA VAL A 377 -19.66 18.29 -6.19
C VAL A 377 -19.16 17.20 -5.24
N LEU A 378 -18.48 17.60 -4.16
CA LEU A 378 -17.98 16.67 -3.13
C LEU A 378 -19.14 16.02 -2.36
N SER A 379 -20.13 16.80 -1.91
CA SER A 379 -21.31 16.29 -1.21
C SER A 379 -22.06 15.26 -2.04
N LYS A 380 -22.29 15.54 -3.32
CA LYS A 380 -22.96 14.63 -4.24
C LYS A 380 -22.28 13.26 -4.35
N THR A 381 -20.96 13.25 -4.29
CA THR A 381 -20.17 12.02 -4.46
C THR A 381 -19.90 11.32 -3.12
N LEU A 382 -19.71 12.06 -2.04
CA LEU A 382 -19.26 11.52 -0.76
C LEU A 382 -20.42 11.36 0.23
N VAL A 383 -21.28 12.37 0.37
CA VAL A 383 -22.29 12.44 1.44
C VAL A 383 -23.64 11.87 0.99
N GLU A 384 -24.16 12.29 -0.16
CA GLU A 384 -25.47 11.84 -0.66
C GLU A 384 -25.64 10.32 -0.71
N PRO A 385 -24.64 9.52 -1.16
CA PRO A 385 -24.78 8.06 -1.24
C PRO A 385 -24.93 7.36 0.11
N VAL A 386 -24.56 8.04 1.20
CA VAL A 386 -24.64 7.52 2.57
C VAL A 386 -25.62 8.28 3.46
N ALA A 387 -26.16 9.42 3.00
CA ALA A 387 -26.92 10.36 3.81
C ALA A 387 -28.11 9.73 4.55
N ALA A 388 -28.89 8.88 3.88
CA ALA A 388 -30.04 8.20 4.50
C ALA A 388 -29.64 7.34 5.72
N ARG A 389 -28.41 6.81 5.72
CA ARG A 389 -27.87 5.97 6.81
C ARG A 389 -27.35 6.80 7.98
N LEU A 390 -27.16 8.09 7.78
CA LEU A 390 -26.70 9.03 8.82
C LEU A 390 -27.87 9.66 9.58
N GLU A 391 -29.10 9.62 9.05
CA GLU A 391 -30.24 10.38 9.61
C GLU A 391 -30.56 10.06 11.08
N LYS A 392 -30.32 8.83 11.52
CA LYS A 392 -30.60 8.37 12.90
C LYS A 392 -29.39 8.47 13.83
N THR A 393 -28.30 9.07 13.38
CA THR A 393 -27.03 9.08 14.10
C THR A 393 -26.74 10.47 14.66
N ALA A 394 -26.23 10.52 15.88
CA ALA A 394 -25.77 11.75 16.50
C ALA A 394 -24.28 12.00 16.20
N ARG A 395 -23.51 10.91 16.05
CA ARG A 395 -22.06 10.94 15.83
C ARG A 395 -21.68 10.25 14.54
N VAL A 396 -20.80 10.87 13.77
CA VAL A 396 -20.27 10.30 12.52
C VAL A 396 -18.75 10.29 12.59
N TYR A 397 -18.16 9.09 12.50
CA TYR A 397 -16.72 8.93 12.35
C TYR A 397 -16.36 8.69 10.89
N LEU A 398 -15.45 9.49 10.36
CA LEU A 398 -15.02 9.44 8.98
C LEU A 398 -13.63 8.80 8.91
N VAL A 399 -13.50 7.73 8.12
CA VAL A 399 -12.21 7.14 7.75
C VAL A 399 -11.96 7.47 6.28
N ALA A 400 -11.16 8.51 6.06
CA ALA A 400 -10.92 9.13 4.76
C ALA A 400 -9.42 9.39 4.56
N GLU A 401 -8.82 8.65 3.63
CA GLU A 401 -7.37 8.62 3.43
C GLU A 401 -6.93 9.31 2.14
N GLY A 402 -5.62 9.51 2.01
CA GLY A 402 -4.99 10.08 0.83
C GLY A 402 -5.59 11.44 0.49
N LYS A 403 -6.04 11.64 -0.75
CA LYS A 403 -6.62 12.92 -1.17
C LYS A 403 -7.90 13.29 -0.42
N LEU A 404 -8.63 12.31 0.13
CA LEU A 404 -9.87 12.55 0.87
C LEU A 404 -9.63 13.17 2.25
N SER A 405 -8.40 13.13 2.78
CA SER A 405 -8.06 13.82 4.01
C SER A 405 -8.11 15.35 3.86
N ASN A 406 -8.02 15.85 2.63
CA ASN A 406 -8.07 17.28 2.31
C ASN A 406 -9.50 17.80 2.06
N VAL A 407 -10.52 16.93 2.16
CA VAL A 407 -11.91 17.32 1.98
C VAL A 407 -12.37 18.12 3.21
N PRO A 408 -13.03 19.28 3.02
CA PRO A 408 -13.60 20.06 4.12
C PRO A 408 -14.90 19.41 4.63
N TRP A 409 -14.77 18.21 5.22
CA TRP A 409 -15.90 17.38 5.68
C TRP A 409 -16.94 18.13 6.52
N PRO A 410 -16.57 19.00 7.49
CA PRO A 410 -17.54 19.77 8.27
C PRO A 410 -18.47 20.65 7.43
N GLU A 411 -17.97 21.18 6.31
CA GLU A 411 -18.65 22.15 5.45
C GLU A 411 -19.49 21.49 4.35
N LEU A 412 -19.37 20.17 4.15
CA LEU A 412 -20.12 19.49 3.11
C LEU A 412 -21.63 19.59 3.38
N PRO A 413 -22.43 19.97 2.36
CA PRO A 413 -23.88 19.87 2.43
C PRO A 413 -24.34 18.46 2.83
N CYS A 414 -25.36 18.38 3.68
CA CYS A 414 -26.01 17.14 4.06
C CYS A 414 -27.49 17.44 4.33
N GLY A 415 -28.36 17.17 3.37
CA GLY A 415 -29.77 17.54 3.45
C GLY A 415 -29.95 19.06 3.50
N LYS A 416 -30.58 19.59 4.56
CA LYS A 416 -30.89 21.03 4.70
C LYS A 416 -29.79 21.87 5.39
N GLY A 417 -28.71 21.26 5.84
CA GLY A 417 -27.61 21.94 6.54
C GLY A 417 -26.26 21.34 6.16
N ARG A 418 -25.20 21.70 6.88
CA ARG A 418 -23.87 21.08 6.71
C ARG A 418 -23.69 19.90 7.64
N MET A 419 -22.70 19.06 7.38
CA MET A 419 -22.36 17.91 8.23
C MET A 419 -22.13 18.33 9.70
N ILE A 420 -21.41 19.44 9.93
CA ILE A 420 -21.11 19.92 11.29
C ILE A 420 -22.32 20.46 12.06
N ASP A 421 -23.33 20.95 11.33
CA ASP A 421 -24.56 21.46 11.95
C ASP A 421 -25.47 20.30 12.41
N ARG A 422 -25.23 19.08 11.90
CA ARG A 422 -26.09 17.90 12.13
C ARG A 422 -25.45 16.83 13.00
N PHE A 423 -24.14 16.67 12.95
CA PHE A 423 -23.43 15.55 13.57
C PHE A 423 -22.23 16.00 14.37
N GLN A 424 -21.96 15.31 15.48
CA GLN A 424 -20.64 15.34 16.09
C GLN A 424 -19.68 14.54 15.21
N LEU A 425 -18.78 15.23 14.52
CA LEU A 425 -17.83 14.62 13.60
C LEU A 425 -16.56 14.15 14.32
N GLY A 426 -16.17 12.91 14.06
CA GLY A 426 -14.88 12.35 14.41
C GLY A 426 -14.13 11.91 13.17
N PHE A 427 -12.80 11.85 13.26
CA PHE A 427 -11.94 11.36 12.18
C PHE A 427 -11.06 10.25 12.72
N ALA A 428 -10.93 9.17 11.97
CA ALA A 428 -10.03 8.07 12.28
C ALA A 428 -9.22 7.71 11.04
N ALA A 429 -8.01 7.19 11.26
CA ALA A 429 -7.13 6.77 10.17
C ALA A 429 -7.48 5.35 9.68
N SER A 430 -8.00 4.49 10.57
CA SER A 430 -8.40 3.11 10.24
C SER A 430 -9.52 2.67 11.17
N LEU A 431 -10.22 1.58 10.77
CA LEU A 431 -11.15 0.87 11.64
C LEU A 431 -10.49 0.27 12.88
N THR A 432 -9.18 0.02 12.88
CA THR A 432 -8.46 -0.54 14.04
C THR A 432 -8.43 0.37 15.28
N HIS A 433 -8.95 1.60 15.17
CA HIS A 433 -9.07 2.55 16.28
C HIS A 433 -10.33 2.36 17.12
N PHE A 434 -11.22 1.45 16.71
CA PHE A 434 -12.45 1.08 17.39
C PHE A 434 -12.37 -0.39 17.80
#